data_AF-N9Q1W9-F1
#
_entry.id   AF-N9Q1W9-F1
#
_cell.length_a   1.000
_cell.length_b   1.000
_cell.length_c   1.000
_cell.angle_alpha   90.00
_cell.angle_beta   90.00
_cell.angle_gamma   90.00
#
_symmetry.space_group_name_H-M   'P 1'
#
loop_
_entity.id
_entity.type
_entity.pdbx_description
1 polymer ?
#
loop_
_entity_poly.entity_id
_entity_poly.type
_entity_poly.pdbx_seq_one_letter_code
_entity_poly.pdbx_strand_id
1 'polypeptide(L)'
;MEKTSDQNILQKTFIAMIFAFVISFHAQTISEFLTVITDNWTVFPISSAVTIDFLAVAMQILLALLMISISWIMWSKSQAKAHINDIEQIFTIKFITFILEIVLVTLYYSLAKSLEVDFSEYNKTKNVSDYITKVSALPETSLMIMIFGIFLTWDLITDIFKSPSNFVSSDTFDKFSDFVCGFIVYCSVSAICLIASIIIFFVIPPNPTTLTTIYADLALIFILFFFYQAKAYEYYGLNTFHWQATRKNTKRKHPPTTWERRRVILLIILYLAFAVMIKCTH
;
A
#
# COMPACT_ATOMS: atom_id res chain seq x y z
N MET A 1 29.98 -11.49 -12.33
CA MET A 1 28.71 -12.25 -12.28
C MET A 1 28.61 -12.78 -10.86
N GLU A 2 27.96 -12.03 -9.98
CA GLU A 2 27.88 -12.36 -8.56
C GLU A 2 26.89 -13.52 -8.41
N LYS A 3 27.35 -14.70 -7.92
CA LYS A 3 26.47 -15.84 -7.67
C LYS A 3 25.43 -15.39 -6.65
N THR A 4 24.17 -15.27 -7.04
CA THR A 4 23.06 -15.22 -6.10
C THR A 4 23.13 -16.48 -5.24
N SER A 5 23.31 -16.31 -3.93
CA SER A 5 23.32 -17.42 -2.99
C SER A 5 21.98 -18.17 -3.00
N ASP A 6 22.01 -19.46 -2.72
CA ASP A 6 20.80 -20.30 -2.63
C ASP A 6 19.85 -19.80 -1.52
N GLN A 7 20.40 -19.19 -0.46
CA GLN A 7 19.62 -18.61 0.65
C GLN A 7 18.80 -17.38 0.20
N ASN A 8 19.37 -16.50 -0.63
CA ASN A 8 18.64 -15.35 -1.17
C ASN A 8 17.49 -15.77 -2.09
N ILE A 9 17.69 -16.85 -2.87
CA ILE A 9 16.65 -17.43 -3.71
C ILE A 9 15.53 -17.98 -2.83
N LEU A 10 15.87 -18.71 -1.76
CA LEU A 10 14.90 -19.26 -0.81
C LEU A 10 14.06 -18.15 -0.15
N GLN A 11 14.68 -17.05 0.29
CA GLN A 11 13.98 -15.93 0.94
C GLN A 11 12.99 -15.23 0.00
N LYS A 12 13.41 -14.96 -1.25
CA LYS A 12 12.52 -14.38 -2.26
C LYS A 12 11.36 -15.33 -2.58
N THR A 13 11.64 -16.63 -2.65
CA THR A 13 10.62 -17.66 -2.88
C THR A 13 9.63 -17.70 -1.71
N PHE A 14 10.12 -17.64 -0.48
CA PHE A 14 9.27 -17.60 0.71
C PHE A 14 8.29 -16.42 0.69
N ILE A 15 8.78 -15.20 0.41
CA ILE A 15 7.91 -14.02 0.31
C ILE A 15 6.91 -14.17 -0.84
N ALA A 16 7.36 -14.68 -2.00
CA ALA A 16 6.48 -14.96 -3.13
C ALA A 16 5.38 -15.98 -2.78
N MET A 17 5.68 -16.99 -1.96
CA MET A 17 4.70 -17.94 -1.45
C MET A 17 3.67 -17.27 -0.53
N ILE A 18 4.10 -16.35 0.34
CA ILE A 18 3.16 -15.58 1.19
C ILE A 18 2.26 -14.71 0.31
N PHE A 19 2.81 -13.99 -0.69
CA PHE A 19 1.99 -13.23 -1.64
C PHE A 19 0.99 -14.13 -2.36
N ALA A 20 1.40 -15.30 -2.85
CA ALA A 20 0.52 -16.25 -3.51
C ALA A 20 -0.61 -16.74 -2.58
N PHE A 21 -0.29 -16.99 -1.30
CA PHE A 21 -1.28 -17.32 -0.28
C PHE A 21 -2.32 -16.21 -0.10
N VAL A 22 -1.88 -14.95 0.04
CA VAL A 22 -2.79 -13.81 0.18
C VAL A 22 -3.66 -13.61 -1.07
N ILE A 23 -3.08 -13.76 -2.27
CA ILE A 23 -3.83 -13.68 -3.53
C ILE A 23 -4.89 -14.78 -3.62
N SER A 24 -4.55 -16.01 -3.24
CA SER A 24 -5.49 -17.13 -3.21
C SER A 24 -6.66 -16.85 -2.27
N PHE A 25 -6.37 -16.32 -1.08
CA PHE A 25 -7.42 -15.95 -0.12
C PHE A 25 -8.32 -14.82 -0.64
N HIS A 26 -7.72 -13.80 -1.27
CA HIS A 26 -8.49 -12.70 -1.86
C HIS A 26 -9.37 -13.18 -3.02
N ALA A 27 -8.86 -14.10 -3.84
CA ALA A 27 -9.62 -14.72 -4.93
C ALA A 27 -10.83 -15.52 -4.40
N GLN A 28 -10.66 -16.25 -3.29
CA GLN A 28 -11.79 -16.90 -2.61
C GLN A 28 -12.84 -15.87 -2.18
N THR A 29 -12.41 -14.76 -1.57
CA THR A 29 -13.32 -13.70 -1.12
C THR A 29 -14.10 -13.07 -2.27
N ILE A 30 -13.43 -12.83 -3.42
CA ILE A 30 -14.09 -12.38 -4.65
C ILE A 30 -15.11 -13.40 -5.15
N SER A 31 -14.77 -14.69 -5.12
CA SER A 31 -15.68 -15.76 -5.54
C SER A 31 -16.92 -15.84 -4.66
N GLU A 32 -16.76 -15.72 -3.34
CA GLU A 32 -17.87 -15.69 -2.38
C GLU A 32 -18.78 -14.48 -2.64
N PHE A 33 -18.19 -13.29 -2.82
CA PHE A 33 -18.92 -12.07 -3.16
C PHE A 33 -19.73 -12.19 -4.46
N LEU A 34 -19.12 -12.72 -5.53
CA LEU A 34 -19.81 -12.96 -6.80
C LEU A 34 -20.95 -13.97 -6.65
N THR A 35 -20.75 -15.01 -5.84
CA THR A 35 -21.79 -16.01 -5.56
C THR A 35 -23.00 -15.39 -4.88
N VAL A 36 -22.81 -14.44 -3.97
CA VAL A 36 -23.91 -13.72 -3.32
C VAL A 36 -24.63 -12.79 -4.32
N ILE A 37 -23.90 -11.98 -5.08
CA ILE A 37 -24.50 -11.02 -6.01
C ILE A 37 -25.30 -11.69 -7.14
N THR A 38 -24.85 -12.85 -7.59
CA THR A 38 -25.47 -13.59 -8.69
C THR A 38 -26.49 -14.64 -8.22
N ASP A 39 -26.73 -14.73 -6.91
CA ASP A 39 -27.49 -15.82 -6.27
C ASP A 39 -27.08 -17.20 -6.82
N ASN A 40 -25.83 -17.58 -6.58
CA ASN A 40 -25.23 -18.81 -7.10
C ASN A 40 -25.29 -18.92 -8.63
N TRP A 41 -25.01 -17.82 -9.35
CA TRP A 41 -25.00 -17.75 -10.81
C TRP A 41 -26.36 -17.97 -11.48
N THR A 42 -27.46 -17.90 -10.72
CA THR A 42 -28.81 -18.11 -11.25
C THR A 42 -29.44 -16.83 -11.81
N VAL A 43 -28.99 -15.66 -11.36
CA VAL A 43 -29.51 -14.35 -11.78
C VAL A 43 -28.55 -13.66 -12.74
N PHE A 44 -28.92 -13.65 -14.02
CA PHE A 44 -28.29 -12.83 -15.06
C PHE A 44 -29.36 -12.23 -16.00
N PRO A 45 -29.37 -10.91 -16.24
CA PRO A 45 -28.46 -9.88 -15.71
C PRO A 45 -28.65 -9.65 -14.20
N ILE A 46 -27.57 -9.24 -13.52
CA ILE A 46 -27.62 -8.82 -12.11
C ILE A 46 -28.72 -7.77 -12.00
N SER A 47 -29.68 -8.00 -11.10
CA SER A 47 -30.79 -7.09 -10.84
C SER A 47 -30.30 -5.64 -10.73
N SER A 48 -31.02 -4.69 -11.33
CA SER A 48 -30.71 -3.26 -11.21
C SER A 48 -30.78 -2.75 -9.76
N ALA A 49 -31.30 -3.56 -8.83
CA ALA A 49 -31.28 -3.32 -7.40
C ALA A 49 -29.96 -3.79 -6.74
N VAL A 50 -28.81 -3.61 -7.38
CA VAL A 50 -27.53 -3.66 -6.66
C VAL A 50 -27.56 -2.54 -5.62
N THR A 51 -27.64 -2.93 -4.34
CA THR A 51 -27.64 -1.97 -3.24
C THR A 51 -26.30 -1.22 -3.23
N ILE A 52 -26.33 0.03 -2.78
CA ILE A 52 -25.11 0.84 -2.61
C ILE A 52 -24.12 0.13 -1.66
N ASP A 53 -24.62 -0.72 -0.76
CA ASP A 53 -23.81 -1.52 0.17
C ASP A 53 -22.93 -2.55 -0.55
N PHE A 54 -23.43 -3.21 -1.59
CA PHE A 54 -22.60 -4.08 -2.43
C PHE A 54 -21.51 -3.31 -3.16
N LEU A 55 -21.79 -2.07 -3.55
CA LEU A 55 -20.77 -1.22 -4.18
C LEU A 55 -19.67 -0.84 -3.18
N ALA A 56 -20.01 -0.56 -1.91
CA ALA A 56 -19.01 -0.32 -0.87
C ALA A 56 -18.11 -1.55 -0.66
N VAL A 57 -18.70 -2.73 -0.53
CA VAL A 57 -17.95 -3.99 -0.43
C VAL A 57 -17.04 -4.20 -1.65
N ALA A 58 -17.54 -3.93 -2.86
CA ALA A 58 -16.74 -4.03 -4.08
C ALA A 58 -15.55 -3.05 -4.10
N MET A 59 -15.73 -1.83 -3.57
CA MET A 59 -14.66 -0.83 -3.51
C MET A 59 -13.54 -1.24 -2.54
N GLN A 60 -13.88 -1.80 -1.38
CA GLN A 60 -12.89 -2.40 -0.48
C GLN A 60 -12.18 -3.60 -1.12
N ILE A 61 -12.91 -4.51 -1.78
CA ILE A 61 -12.30 -5.64 -2.52
C ILE A 61 -11.31 -5.12 -3.56
N LEU A 62 -11.66 -4.05 -4.26
CA LEU A 62 -10.81 -3.40 -5.25
C LEU A 62 -9.59 -2.74 -4.59
N LEU A 63 -9.76 -2.03 -3.48
CA LEU A 63 -8.67 -1.42 -2.71
C LEU A 63 -7.65 -2.49 -2.29
N ALA A 64 -8.11 -3.58 -1.68
CA ALA A 64 -7.25 -4.70 -1.27
C ALA A 64 -6.55 -5.34 -2.48
N LEU A 65 -7.27 -5.59 -3.59
CA LEU A 65 -6.70 -6.15 -4.81
C LEU A 65 -5.58 -5.27 -5.37
N LEU A 66 -5.83 -3.96 -5.45
CA LEU A 66 -4.86 -2.99 -5.93
C LEU A 66 -3.65 -2.90 -5.01
N MET A 67 -3.85 -2.90 -3.68
CA MET A 67 -2.77 -2.88 -2.68
C MET A 67 -1.84 -4.08 -2.86
N ILE A 68 -2.40 -5.30 -2.94
CA ILE A 68 -1.65 -6.53 -3.16
C ILE A 68 -0.89 -6.47 -4.50
N SER A 69 -1.58 -6.09 -5.58
CA SER A 69 -1.02 -6.09 -6.94
C SER A 69 0.12 -5.08 -7.09
N ILE A 70 -0.09 -3.84 -6.64
CA ILE A 70 0.93 -2.78 -6.72
C ILE A 70 2.13 -3.16 -5.86
N SER A 71 1.89 -3.67 -4.65
CA SER A 71 2.97 -4.09 -3.75
C SER A 71 3.80 -5.22 -4.33
N TRP A 72 3.16 -6.23 -4.92
CA TRP A 72 3.88 -7.31 -5.60
C TRP A 72 4.75 -6.79 -6.75
N ILE A 73 4.22 -5.90 -7.59
CA ILE A 73 4.97 -5.31 -8.70
C ILE A 73 6.14 -4.46 -8.19
N MET A 74 5.93 -3.65 -7.15
CA MET A 74 6.99 -2.83 -6.56
C MET A 74 8.07 -3.68 -5.90
N TRP A 75 7.67 -4.70 -5.14
CA TRP A 75 8.58 -5.63 -4.48
C TRP A 75 9.39 -6.44 -5.50
N SER A 76 8.75 -7.02 -6.52
CA SER A 76 9.44 -7.81 -7.55
C SER A 76 10.43 -7.00 -8.39
N LYS A 77 10.20 -5.70 -8.56
CA LYS A 77 11.11 -4.77 -9.23
C LYS A 77 12.14 -4.13 -8.30
N SER A 78 12.02 -4.30 -6.99
CA SER A 78 12.92 -3.69 -6.01
C SER A 78 14.34 -4.24 -6.18
N GLN A 79 15.29 -3.33 -6.39
CA GLN A 79 16.73 -3.64 -6.41
C GLN A 79 17.41 -3.23 -5.10
N ALA A 80 16.66 -3.10 -4.00
CA ALA A 80 17.24 -2.73 -2.72
C ALA A 80 18.37 -3.68 -2.31
N LYS A 81 19.46 -3.13 -1.77
CA LYS A 81 20.62 -3.89 -1.23
C LYS A 81 20.23 -4.99 -0.23
N ALA A 82 19.05 -4.91 0.38
CA ALA A 82 18.49 -5.96 1.22
C ALA A 82 18.31 -7.30 0.49
N HIS A 83 18.18 -7.30 -0.84
CA HIS A 83 17.97 -8.50 -1.63
C HIS A 83 19.26 -9.12 -2.21
N ILE A 84 20.44 -8.61 -1.81
CA ILE A 84 21.74 -8.96 -2.41
C ILE A 84 22.65 -9.73 -1.44
N ASN A 85 22.75 -9.29 -0.18
CA ASN A 85 23.63 -9.92 0.82
C ASN A 85 22.90 -11.06 1.54
N ASP A 86 23.56 -12.08 2.09
CA ASP A 86 22.91 -13.12 2.89
C ASP A 86 22.51 -12.70 4.31
N ILE A 87 21.61 -13.46 4.96
CA ILE A 87 21.32 -13.27 6.39
C ILE A 87 22.30 -14.13 7.16
N GLU A 88 23.33 -13.49 7.71
CA GLU A 88 24.37 -14.17 8.51
C GLU A 88 23.92 -14.38 9.96
N GLN A 89 23.14 -13.44 10.52
CA GLN A 89 22.69 -13.46 11.92
C GLN A 89 21.27 -12.88 12.09
N ILE A 90 20.59 -13.27 13.17
CA ILE A 90 19.21 -12.86 13.50
C ILE A 90 19.12 -11.36 13.82
N PHE A 91 20.12 -10.77 14.47
CA PHE A 91 20.14 -9.33 14.78
C PHE A 91 20.79 -8.50 13.67
N THR A 92 20.51 -8.83 12.41
CA THR A 92 20.97 -8.03 11.27
C THR A 92 19.86 -7.14 10.77
N ILE A 93 20.22 -5.97 10.24
CA ILE A 93 19.29 -5.07 9.55
C ILE A 93 18.56 -5.82 8.42
N LYS A 94 19.24 -6.76 7.74
CA LYS A 94 18.62 -7.58 6.71
C LYS A 94 17.49 -8.47 7.27
N PHE A 95 17.69 -9.10 8.43
CA PHE A 95 16.64 -9.86 9.08
C PHE A 95 15.46 -8.96 9.49
N ILE A 96 15.72 -7.77 10.05
CA ILE A 96 14.67 -6.79 10.38
C ILE A 96 13.89 -6.40 9.12
N THR A 97 14.58 -6.07 8.03
CA THR A 97 13.98 -5.79 6.73
C THR A 97 13.11 -6.98 6.28
N PHE A 98 13.62 -8.21 6.30
CA PHE A 98 12.83 -9.39 5.96
C PHE A 98 11.55 -9.56 6.82
N ILE A 99 11.64 -9.32 8.13
CA ILE A 99 10.46 -9.34 9.01
C ILE A 99 9.46 -8.25 8.62
N LEU A 100 9.92 -7.04 8.28
CA LEU A 100 9.02 -5.98 7.79
C LEU A 100 8.30 -6.39 6.50
N GLU A 101 8.94 -7.14 5.59
CA GLU A 101 8.28 -7.68 4.38
C GLU A 101 7.15 -8.63 4.75
N ILE A 102 7.40 -9.56 5.69
CA ILE A 102 6.40 -10.54 6.14
C ILE A 102 5.23 -9.83 6.82
N VAL A 103 5.51 -8.89 7.71
CA VAL A 103 4.48 -8.10 8.41
C VAL A 103 3.65 -7.33 7.38
N LEU A 104 4.30 -6.70 6.40
CA LEU A 104 3.63 -5.95 5.35
C LEU A 104 2.67 -6.82 4.53
N VAL A 105 3.10 -8.02 4.11
CA VAL A 105 2.22 -8.96 3.39
C VAL A 105 1.09 -9.48 4.29
N THR A 106 1.35 -9.65 5.58
CA THR A 106 0.31 -10.02 6.56
C THR A 106 -0.72 -8.90 6.73
N LEU A 107 -0.32 -7.63 6.70
CA LEU A 107 -1.27 -6.52 6.69
C LEU A 107 -2.13 -6.50 5.41
N TYR A 108 -1.59 -6.93 4.27
CA TYR A 108 -2.39 -7.07 3.05
C TYR A 108 -3.45 -8.17 3.20
N TYR A 109 -3.10 -9.28 3.85
CA TYR A 109 -4.08 -10.29 4.23
C TYR A 109 -5.14 -9.73 5.18
N SER A 110 -4.74 -8.97 6.21
CA SER A 110 -5.68 -8.33 7.13
C SER A 110 -6.62 -7.35 6.41
N LEU A 111 -6.13 -6.61 5.40
CA LEU A 111 -6.95 -5.72 4.57
C LEU A 111 -7.95 -6.50 3.71
N ALA A 112 -7.52 -7.60 3.10
CA ALA A 112 -8.43 -8.50 2.40
C ALA A 112 -9.45 -9.15 3.35
N LYS A 113 -9.08 -9.42 4.61
CA LYS A 113 -9.97 -10.05 5.59
C LYS A 113 -10.88 -9.06 6.32
N SER A 114 -10.54 -7.78 6.36
CA SER A 114 -11.36 -6.75 7.03
C SER A 114 -12.67 -6.44 6.34
N LEU A 115 -12.98 -7.12 5.23
CA LEU A 115 -14.30 -7.10 4.62
C LEU A 115 -15.37 -7.52 5.63
N GLU A 116 -16.34 -6.64 5.84
CA GLU A 116 -17.43 -6.80 6.82
C GLU A 116 -18.55 -7.72 6.28
N VAL A 117 -18.14 -8.84 5.67
CA VAL A 117 -19.02 -9.83 5.05
C VAL A 117 -18.97 -11.16 5.79
N ASP A 118 -20.14 -11.78 6.00
CA ASP A 118 -20.26 -13.11 6.60
C ASP A 118 -20.88 -14.12 5.63
N PHE A 119 -20.01 -14.76 4.86
CA PHE A 119 -20.43 -15.83 3.95
C PHE A 119 -20.90 -17.09 4.67
N SER A 120 -20.47 -17.32 5.92
CA SER A 120 -20.93 -18.47 6.71
C SER A 120 -22.39 -18.32 7.07
N GLU A 121 -22.80 -17.13 7.49
CA GLU A 121 -24.18 -16.84 7.84
C GLU A 121 -25.09 -16.83 6.60
N TYR A 122 -24.64 -16.21 5.51
CA TYR A 122 -25.34 -16.29 4.21
C TYR A 122 -25.60 -17.74 3.78
N ASN A 123 -24.64 -18.65 3.97
CA ASN A 123 -24.84 -20.05 3.60
C ASN A 123 -25.92 -20.77 4.43
N LYS A 124 -26.17 -20.31 5.66
CA LYS A 124 -27.22 -20.86 6.53
C LYS A 124 -28.58 -20.27 6.20
N THR A 125 -28.67 -18.95 6.07
CA THR A 125 -29.96 -18.24 5.96
C THR A 125 -30.40 -18.00 4.53
N LYS A 126 -29.46 -17.96 3.58
CA LYS A 126 -29.64 -17.54 2.18
C LYS A 126 -30.23 -16.13 2.04
N ASN A 127 -30.15 -15.32 3.09
CA ASN A 127 -30.59 -13.93 3.08
C ASN A 127 -29.40 -13.01 2.84
N VAL A 128 -29.56 -12.05 1.93
CA VAL A 128 -28.54 -11.04 1.61
C VAL A 128 -28.29 -10.07 2.77
N SER A 129 -29.31 -9.78 3.59
CA SER A 129 -29.18 -8.91 4.76
C SER A 129 -28.19 -9.45 5.80
N ASP A 130 -28.04 -10.77 5.86
CA ASP A 130 -27.20 -11.44 6.86
C ASP A 130 -25.75 -11.57 6.36
N TYR A 131 -25.52 -11.32 5.06
CA TYR A 131 -24.19 -11.29 4.47
C TYR A 131 -23.45 -9.99 4.79
N ILE A 132 -24.13 -8.84 4.80
CA ILE A 132 -23.53 -7.52 5.05
C ILE A 132 -23.79 -7.12 6.51
N THR A 133 -22.78 -7.24 7.37
CA THR A 133 -22.96 -7.05 8.82
C THR A 133 -23.03 -5.57 9.22
N LYS A 134 -22.09 -4.76 8.74
CA LYS A 134 -22.01 -3.30 8.89
C LYS A 134 -21.08 -2.81 7.79
N VAL A 135 -21.27 -1.59 7.27
CA VAL A 135 -20.34 -0.99 6.29
C VAL A 135 -19.56 0.14 6.97
N SER A 136 -18.23 0.05 6.98
CA SER A 136 -17.33 0.98 7.66
C SER A 136 -15.95 1.05 6.99
N ALA A 137 -15.51 2.26 6.65
CA ALA A 137 -14.15 2.52 6.17
C ALA A 137 -13.06 2.54 7.27
N LEU A 138 -13.44 2.42 8.55
CA LEU A 138 -12.50 2.55 9.66
C LEU A 138 -11.41 1.45 9.71
N PRO A 139 -11.75 0.15 9.56
CA PRO A 139 -10.74 -0.91 9.58
C PRO A 139 -9.72 -0.72 8.45
N GLU A 140 -10.20 -0.39 7.26
CA GLU A 140 -9.42 -0.26 6.03
C GLU A 140 -8.47 0.92 6.12
N THR A 141 -8.98 2.07 6.55
CA THR A 141 -8.17 3.28 6.75
C THR A 141 -7.09 3.04 7.81
N SER A 142 -7.43 2.35 8.90
CA SER A 142 -6.47 2.02 9.97
C SER A 142 -5.36 1.11 9.46
N LEU A 143 -5.70 0.10 8.66
CA LEU A 143 -4.72 -0.79 8.03
C LEU A 143 -3.84 -0.04 7.02
N MET A 144 -4.41 0.88 6.23
CA MET A 144 -3.64 1.73 5.31
C MET A 144 -2.63 2.63 6.04
N ILE A 145 -3.00 3.18 7.20
CA ILE A 145 -2.06 3.93 8.08
C ILE A 145 -0.91 3.02 8.50
N MET A 146 -1.20 1.80 8.97
CA MET A 146 -0.16 0.85 9.37
C MET A 146 0.75 0.47 8.19
N ILE A 147 0.18 0.19 7.02
CA ILE A 147 0.90 -0.15 5.79
C ILE A 147 1.86 0.98 5.41
N PHE A 148 1.40 2.23 5.33
CA PHE A 148 2.28 3.35 5.00
C PHE A 148 3.29 3.68 6.10
N GLY A 149 2.95 3.42 7.37
CA GLY A 149 3.90 3.51 8.48
C GLY A 149 5.05 2.50 8.35
N ILE A 150 4.75 1.27 7.91
CA ILE A 150 5.77 0.27 7.60
C ILE A 150 6.58 0.67 6.38
N PHE A 151 5.97 1.17 5.30
CA PHE A 151 6.73 1.69 4.14
C PHE A 151 7.67 2.84 4.52
N LEU A 152 7.24 3.76 5.38
CA LEU A 152 8.09 4.84 5.87
C LEU A 152 9.28 4.29 6.68
N THR A 153 9.00 3.35 7.60
CA THR A 153 10.03 2.68 8.41
C THR A 153 11.00 1.90 7.53
N TRP A 154 10.49 1.23 6.51
CA TRP A 154 11.26 0.53 5.50
C TRP A 154 12.22 1.46 4.78
N ASP A 155 11.72 2.56 4.19
CA ASP A 155 12.53 3.51 3.44
C ASP A 155 13.63 4.13 4.33
N LEU A 156 13.31 4.45 5.59
CA LEU A 156 14.31 4.92 6.57
C LEU A 156 15.46 3.90 6.76
N ILE A 157 15.11 2.63 6.96
CA ILE A 157 16.10 1.56 7.18
C ILE A 157 16.92 1.29 5.93
N THR A 158 16.27 1.09 4.78
CA THR A 158 16.95 0.64 3.57
C THR A 158 17.69 1.75 2.86
N ASP A 159 17.09 2.94 2.76
CA ASP A 159 17.62 4.01 1.92
C ASP A 159 18.50 5.00 2.70
N ILE A 160 18.24 5.22 4.00
CA ILE A 160 19.05 6.13 4.82
C ILE A 160 20.10 5.37 5.64
N PHE A 161 19.68 4.43 6.49
CA PHE A 161 20.61 3.77 7.43
C PHE A 161 21.56 2.79 6.75
N LYS A 162 21.06 1.93 5.85
CA LYS A 162 21.90 0.91 5.18
C LYS A 162 22.75 1.45 4.03
N SER A 163 22.45 2.65 3.57
CA SER A 163 23.06 3.23 2.37
C SER A 163 23.62 4.60 2.70
N PRO A 164 24.75 4.69 3.43
CA PRO A 164 25.34 5.97 3.75
C PRO A 164 25.74 6.71 2.47
N SER A 165 25.60 8.03 2.49
CA SER A 165 26.09 8.90 1.42
C SER A 165 27.61 9.08 1.55
N ASN A 166 28.28 9.46 0.45
CA ASN A 166 29.70 9.84 0.46
C ASN A 166 29.91 11.29 0.94
N PHE A 167 28.95 11.85 1.68
CA PHE A 167 29.04 13.21 2.19
C PHE A 167 30.11 13.26 3.29
N VAL A 168 31.18 14.03 3.06
CA VAL A 168 32.27 14.21 4.02
C VAL A 168 31.79 15.18 5.10
N SER A 169 31.18 14.67 6.17
CA SER A 169 30.70 15.49 7.29
C SER A 169 31.85 15.75 8.28
N SER A 170 32.24 17.00 8.48
CA SER A 170 33.17 17.37 9.56
C SER A 170 32.43 17.56 10.89
N ASP A 171 31.19 18.03 10.86
CA ASP A 171 30.42 18.41 12.06
C ASP A 171 29.13 17.60 12.27
N THR A 172 28.57 17.68 13.49
CA THR A 172 27.30 17.04 13.86
C THR A 172 26.10 17.63 13.10
N PHE A 173 26.15 18.93 12.78
CA PHE A 173 25.12 19.61 11.98
C PHE A 173 25.08 19.08 10.54
N ASP A 174 26.23 18.78 9.96
CA ASP A 174 26.36 18.20 8.62
C ASP A 174 25.73 16.81 8.53
N LYS A 175 25.93 15.99 9.58
CA LYS A 175 25.28 14.67 9.69
C LYS A 175 23.76 14.78 9.79
N PHE A 176 23.27 15.76 10.57
CA PHE A 176 21.85 16.03 10.67
C PHE A 176 21.26 16.51 9.33
N SER A 177 21.96 17.41 8.64
CA SER A 177 21.56 17.89 7.31
C SER A 177 21.51 16.76 6.28
N ASP A 178 22.52 15.88 6.25
CA ASP A 178 22.53 14.71 5.36
C ASP A 178 21.35 13.76 5.65
N PHE A 179 21.02 13.55 6.93
CA PHE A 179 19.86 12.76 7.33
C PHE A 179 18.55 13.39 6.85
N VAL A 180 18.34 14.69 7.09
CA VAL A 180 17.12 15.41 6.66
C VAL A 180 16.98 15.41 5.14
N CYS A 181 18.07 15.65 4.41
CA CYS A 181 18.06 15.59 2.94
C CYS A 181 17.74 14.16 2.46
N GLY A 182 18.34 13.13 3.06
CA GLY A 182 18.00 11.74 2.77
C GLY A 182 16.52 11.43 3.01
N PHE A 183 15.97 11.91 4.13
CA PHE A 183 14.54 11.76 4.45
C PHE A 183 13.64 12.41 3.41
N ILE A 184 13.94 13.65 3.03
CA ILE A 184 13.16 14.38 2.02
C ILE A 184 13.21 13.65 0.67
N VAL A 185 14.37 13.11 0.28
CA VAL A 185 14.52 12.45 -1.02
C VAL A 185 13.81 11.10 -1.07
N TYR A 186 13.99 10.23 -0.08
CA TYR A 186 13.57 8.83 -0.16
C TYR A 186 12.28 8.51 0.61
N CYS A 187 12.02 9.22 1.71
CA CYS A 187 10.91 8.93 2.63
C CYS A 187 9.69 9.84 2.42
N SER A 188 9.83 10.96 1.71
CA SER A 188 8.76 11.96 1.56
C SER A 188 7.47 11.39 0.98
N VAL A 189 7.55 10.54 -0.05
CA VAL A 189 6.37 9.93 -0.68
C VAL A 189 5.59 9.08 0.34
N SER A 190 6.29 8.20 1.05
CA SER A 190 5.69 7.35 2.09
C SER A 190 5.10 8.16 3.24
N ALA A 191 5.80 9.24 3.65
CA ALA A 191 5.31 10.17 4.67
C ALA A 191 4.05 10.92 4.23
N ILE A 192 3.99 11.40 2.98
CA ILE A 192 2.81 12.07 2.42
C ILE A 192 1.62 11.10 2.39
N CYS A 193 1.82 9.86 1.93
CA CYS A 193 0.77 8.85 1.92
C CYS A 193 0.26 8.52 3.33
N LEU A 194 1.18 8.39 4.30
CA LEU A 194 0.81 8.19 5.71
C LEU A 194 -0.04 9.33 6.25
N ILE A 195 0.40 10.57 6.04
CA ILE A 195 -0.36 11.77 6.47
C ILE A 195 -1.72 11.80 5.79
N ALA A 196 -1.79 11.52 4.49
CA ALA A 196 -3.03 11.49 3.72
C ALA A 196 -4.02 10.43 4.25
N SER A 197 -3.55 9.23 4.61
CA SER A 197 -4.38 8.20 5.25
C SER A 197 -4.85 8.60 6.65
N ILE A 198 -4.00 9.25 7.44
CA ILE A 198 -4.37 9.81 8.76
C ILE A 198 -5.45 10.89 8.60
N ILE A 199 -5.34 11.76 7.59
CA ILE A 199 -6.37 12.77 7.31
C ILE A 199 -7.71 12.09 7.01
N ILE A 200 -7.76 11.06 6.17
CA ILE A 200 -9.00 10.32 5.90
C ILE A 200 -9.59 9.75 7.19
N PHE A 201 -8.76 9.15 8.04
CA PHE A 201 -9.21 8.59 9.32
C PHE A 201 -9.90 9.63 10.21
N PHE A 202 -9.37 10.85 10.27
CA PHE A 202 -9.98 11.93 11.05
C PHE A 202 -11.18 12.60 10.40
N VAL A 203 -11.32 12.49 9.08
CA VAL A 203 -12.45 13.06 8.34
C VAL A 203 -13.68 12.14 8.35
N ILE A 204 -13.49 10.83 8.56
CA ILE A 204 -14.58 9.85 8.63
C ILE A 204 -15.52 10.16 9.82
N PRO A 205 -16.86 10.20 9.61
CA PRO A 205 -17.86 10.32 10.66
C PRO A 205 -17.74 9.24 11.76
N PRO A 206 -18.20 9.51 13.00
CA PRO A 206 -18.44 8.45 13.99
C PRO A 206 -19.54 7.46 13.56
N ASN A 207 -20.52 7.93 12.76
CA ASN A 207 -21.58 7.11 12.17
C ASN A 207 -21.54 7.20 10.64
N PRO A 208 -20.62 6.46 9.98
CA PRO A 208 -20.45 6.55 8.54
C PRO A 208 -21.66 5.96 7.79
N THR A 209 -22.06 6.63 6.71
CA THR A 209 -23.00 6.09 5.74
C THR A 209 -22.26 5.25 4.70
N THR A 210 -22.95 4.34 4.01
CA THR A 210 -22.36 3.53 2.93
C THR A 210 -21.63 4.38 1.87
N LEU A 211 -22.19 5.55 1.55
CA LEU A 211 -21.61 6.46 0.58
C LEU A 211 -20.33 7.14 1.10
N THR A 212 -20.25 7.43 2.40
CA THR A 212 -18.99 7.89 3.03
C THR A 212 -17.89 6.83 2.94
N THR A 213 -18.24 5.55 3.11
CA THR A 213 -17.30 4.42 2.96
C THR A 213 -16.77 4.34 1.54
N ILE A 214 -17.65 4.35 0.53
CA ILE A 214 -17.25 4.35 -0.88
C ILE A 214 -16.25 5.48 -1.20
N TYR A 215 -16.50 6.70 -0.70
CA TYR A 215 -15.60 7.82 -0.94
C TYR A 215 -14.28 7.71 -0.18
N ALA A 216 -14.28 7.14 1.02
CA ALA A 216 -13.05 6.85 1.76
C ALA A 216 -12.19 5.84 1.00
N ASP A 217 -12.78 4.74 0.53
CA ASP A 217 -12.05 3.68 -0.19
C ASP A 217 -11.50 4.22 -1.51
N LEU A 218 -12.28 5.01 -2.25
CA LEU A 218 -11.81 5.70 -3.44
C LEU A 218 -10.64 6.65 -3.13
N ALA A 219 -10.72 7.44 -2.06
CA ALA A 219 -9.62 8.31 -1.66
C ALA A 219 -8.35 7.50 -1.35
N LEU A 220 -8.47 6.36 -0.66
CA LEU A 220 -7.35 5.46 -0.37
C LEU A 220 -6.78 4.82 -1.64
N ILE A 221 -7.62 4.42 -2.59
CA ILE A 221 -7.20 3.92 -3.92
C ILE A 221 -6.37 4.99 -4.65
N PHE A 222 -6.79 6.25 -4.63
CA PHE A 222 -6.03 7.34 -5.26
C PHE A 222 -4.70 7.62 -4.55
N ILE A 223 -4.65 7.55 -3.21
CA ILE A 223 -3.38 7.62 -2.47
C ILE A 223 -2.46 6.46 -2.87
N LEU A 224 -2.98 5.25 -3.05
CA LEU A 224 -2.19 4.10 -3.46
C LEU A 224 -1.60 4.26 -4.86
N PHE A 225 -2.39 4.74 -5.83
CA PHE A 225 -1.87 5.07 -7.16
C PHE A 225 -0.86 6.22 -7.12
N PHE A 226 -1.08 7.20 -6.24
CA PHE A 226 -0.14 8.29 -6.01
C PHE A 226 1.19 7.74 -5.47
N PHE A 227 1.16 6.88 -4.46
CA PHE A 227 2.35 6.24 -3.89
C PHE A 227 3.21 5.57 -4.97
N TYR A 228 2.59 4.77 -5.83
CA TYR A 228 3.28 4.08 -6.92
C TYR A 228 3.97 5.04 -7.91
N GLN A 229 3.30 6.14 -8.31
CA GLN A 229 3.85 7.07 -9.29
C GLN A 229 4.80 8.11 -8.71
N ALA A 230 4.51 8.61 -7.50
CA ALA A 230 5.26 9.68 -6.87
C ALA A 230 6.71 9.26 -6.55
N LYS A 231 6.99 7.96 -6.37
CA LYS A 231 8.35 7.43 -6.25
C LYS A 231 9.25 7.75 -7.46
N ALA A 232 8.72 8.07 -8.64
CA ALA A 232 9.53 8.54 -9.76
C ALA A 232 10.14 9.94 -9.54
N TYR A 233 9.56 10.74 -8.65
CA TYR A 233 9.99 12.12 -8.37
C TYR A 233 11.21 12.21 -7.47
N GLU A 234 11.64 11.11 -6.85
CA GLU A 234 12.92 11.00 -6.16
C GLU A 234 14.06 11.50 -7.07
N TYR A 235 13.92 11.36 -8.41
CA TYR A 235 14.82 11.95 -9.41
C TYR A 235 15.17 13.42 -9.14
N TYR A 236 14.18 14.28 -8.85
CA TYR A 236 14.43 15.70 -8.60
C TYR A 236 15.17 15.94 -7.29
N GLY A 237 14.87 15.14 -6.27
CA GLY A 237 15.59 15.15 -5.00
C GLY A 237 17.06 14.79 -5.19
N LEU A 238 17.34 13.75 -5.97
CA LEU A 238 18.71 13.33 -6.33
C LEU A 238 19.44 14.36 -7.20
N ASN A 239 18.71 15.08 -8.06
CA ASN A 239 19.29 16.15 -8.87
C ASN A 239 19.55 17.43 -8.06
N THR A 240 18.83 17.66 -6.97
CA THR A 240 19.06 18.82 -6.09
C THR A 240 20.17 18.53 -5.09
N PHE A 241 20.16 17.33 -4.50
CA PHE A 241 21.13 16.87 -3.51
C PHE A 241 22.02 15.79 -4.12
N HIS A 242 22.97 16.17 -4.97
CA HIS A 242 23.80 15.24 -5.73
C HIS A 242 24.55 14.21 -4.88
N TRP A 243 24.92 14.54 -3.64
CA TRP A 243 25.57 13.58 -2.75
C TRP A 243 24.62 12.45 -2.30
N GLN A 244 23.31 12.66 -2.28
CA GLN A 244 22.33 11.58 -2.03
C GLN A 244 22.35 10.54 -3.17
N ALA A 245 22.67 10.94 -4.40
CA ALA A 245 22.82 10.01 -5.53
C ALA A 245 24.01 9.05 -5.39
N THR A 246 24.92 9.29 -4.42
CA THR A 246 26.02 8.37 -4.11
C THR A 246 25.56 7.17 -3.28
N ARG A 247 24.39 7.25 -2.64
CA ARG A 247 23.78 6.12 -1.93
C ARG A 247 23.50 5.00 -2.92
N LYS A 248 23.76 3.76 -2.51
CA LYS A 248 23.54 2.55 -3.32
C LYS A 248 22.07 2.11 -3.23
N ASN A 249 21.15 2.98 -3.67
CA ASN A 249 19.70 2.74 -3.70
C ASN A 249 19.24 2.51 -5.14
N THR A 250 17.96 2.19 -5.33
CA THR A 250 17.37 2.03 -6.67
C THR A 250 17.52 3.33 -7.47
N LYS A 251 18.30 3.32 -8.55
CA LYS A 251 18.61 4.54 -9.32
C LYS A 251 17.41 4.98 -10.15
N ARG A 252 16.84 6.14 -9.82
CA ARG A 252 15.88 6.86 -10.70
C ARG A 252 16.68 7.71 -11.68
N LYS A 253 16.94 7.19 -12.88
CA LYS A 253 17.81 7.84 -13.88
C LYS A 253 17.09 8.82 -14.81
N HIS A 254 15.77 8.70 -14.93
CA HIS A 254 14.99 9.48 -15.88
C HIS A 254 14.02 10.39 -15.14
N PRO A 255 13.86 11.65 -15.58
CA PRO A 255 12.84 12.53 -15.04
C PRO A 255 11.44 11.98 -15.33
N PRO A 256 10.45 12.24 -14.47
CA PRO A 256 9.06 11.93 -14.76
C PRO A 256 8.62 12.60 -16.07
N THR A 257 8.02 11.79 -16.94
CA THR A 257 7.43 12.21 -18.21
C THR A 257 6.29 13.20 -17.98
N THR A 258 5.94 13.99 -19.00
CA THR A 258 4.82 14.95 -18.91
C THR A 258 3.50 14.28 -18.54
N TRP A 259 3.29 13.04 -19.01
CA TRP A 259 2.12 12.23 -18.68
C TRP A 259 2.09 11.82 -17.20
N GLU A 260 3.21 11.31 -16.66
CA GLU A 260 3.32 10.96 -15.23
C GLU A 260 3.10 12.19 -14.35
N ARG A 261 3.54 13.37 -14.78
CA ARG A 261 3.28 14.61 -14.05
C ARG A 261 1.80 14.97 -13.97
N ARG A 262 1.11 14.93 -15.11
CA ARG A 262 -0.34 15.19 -15.17
C ARG A 262 -1.12 14.18 -14.34
N ARG A 263 -0.73 12.90 -14.35
CA ARG A 263 -1.38 11.87 -13.54
C ARG A 263 -1.21 12.10 -12.06
N VAL A 264 -0.01 12.44 -11.57
CA VAL A 264 0.18 12.74 -10.14
C VAL A 264 -0.67 13.93 -9.70
N ILE A 265 -0.74 14.99 -10.50
CA ILE A 265 -1.60 16.15 -10.20
C ILE A 265 -3.07 15.73 -10.15
N LEU A 266 -3.53 14.96 -11.13
CA LEU A 266 -4.90 14.43 -11.16
C LEU A 266 -5.20 13.57 -9.93
N LEU A 267 -4.28 12.70 -9.52
CA LEU A 267 -4.44 11.84 -8.35
C LEU A 267 -4.58 12.65 -7.05
N ILE A 268 -3.80 13.73 -6.90
CA ILE A 268 -3.92 14.65 -5.77
C ILE A 268 -5.29 15.34 -5.78
N ILE A 269 -5.73 15.85 -6.94
CA ILE A 269 -7.04 16.50 -7.08
C ILE A 269 -8.17 15.53 -6.73
N LEU A 270 -8.13 14.30 -7.25
CA LEU A 270 -9.13 13.28 -6.99
C LEU A 270 -9.15 12.90 -5.51
N TYR A 271 -7.99 12.66 -4.90
CA TYR A 271 -7.89 12.42 -3.46
C TYR A 271 -8.56 13.54 -2.65
N LEU A 272 -8.22 14.81 -2.92
CA LEU A 272 -8.79 15.95 -2.21
C LEU A 272 -10.30 16.06 -2.44
N ALA A 273 -10.76 15.82 -3.67
CA ALA A 273 -12.19 15.84 -3.99
C ALA A 273 -12.94 14.80 -3.15
N PHE A 274 -12.49 13.54 -3.11
CA PHE A 274 -13.15 12.51 -2.31
C PHE A 274 -13.04 12.76 -0.81
N ALA A 275 -11.90 13.26 -0.31
CA ALA A 275 -11.74 13.64 1.08
C ALA A 275 -12.74 14.74 1.50
N VAL A 276 -12.96 15.74 0.64
CA VAL A 276 -13.97 16.79 0.86
C VAL A 276 -15.37 16.19 0.81
N MET A 277 -15.65 15.29 -0.13
CA MET A 277 -16.97 14.65 -0.25
C MET A 277 -17.33 13.86 1.02
N ILE A 278 -16.39 13.11 1.63
CA ILE A 278 -16.61 12.42 2.92
C ILE A 278 -17.11 13.41 3.99
N LYS A 279 -16.51 14.60 4.05
CA LYS A 279 -16.90 15.65 5.00
C LYS A 279 -18.27 16.27 4.67
N CYS A 280 -18.59 16.43 3.40
CA CYS A 280 -19.86 17.01 2.94
C CYS A 280 -21.06 16.05 3.01
N THR A 281 -20.81 14.75 3.17
CA THR A 281 -21.85 13.71 3.27
C THR A 281 -22.37 13.47 4.69
N HIS A 282 -21.98 14.35 5.63
CA HIS A 282 -22.58 14.47 6.97
C HIS A 282 -23.86 15.30 6.95
#